data_AF-A0A2G6GRN6-F1
#
_entry.id   AF-A0A2G6GRN6-F1
#
_cell.length_a   1.000
_cell.length_b   1.000
_cell.length_c   1.000
_cell.angle_alpha   90.00
_cell.angle_beta   90.00
_cell.angle_gamma   90.00
#
_symmetry.space_group_name_H-M   'P 1'
#
loop_
_entity.id
_entity.type
_entity.pdbx_description
1 polymer ?
#
loop_
_entity_poly.entity_id
_entity_poly.type
_entity_poly.pdbx_seq_one_letter_code
_entity_poly.pdbx_strand_id
1 'polypeptide(L)' 'GVLFAKLMNWLSPKDNPINPMIGAAGVSAVPDSARVVQNMGLKEDPTNHLLMHAMAPNVSGVIGSAVAAGIMLSFLL' A
#
# COMPACT_ATOMS: atom_id res chain seq x y z
N GLY A 1 -0.38 1.32 -7.25
CA GLY A 1 -0.02 1.62 -5.86
C GLY A 1 0.54 3.02 -5.70
N VAL A 2 1.81 3.23 -6.02
CA VAL A 2 2.55 4.50 -5.78
C VAL A 2 1.92 5.74 -6.44
N LEU A 3 1.47 5.63 -7.70
CA LEU A 3 0.77 6.73 -8.39
C LEU A 3 -0.55 7.09 -7.71
N PHE A 4 -1.28 6.09 -7.23
CA PHE A 4 -2.53 6.30 -6.51
C PHE A 4 -2.28 6.96 -5.14
N ALA A 5 -1.21 6.59 -4.44
CA ALA A 5 -0.81 7.27 -3.21
C ALA A 5 -0.47 8.76 -3.45
N LYS A 6 0.20 9.09 -4.56
CA LYS A 6 0.42 10.49 -4.97
C LYS A 6 -0.88 11.23 -5.29
N LEU A 7 -1.82 10.56 -5.95
CA LEU A 7 -3.14 11.13 -6.23
C LEU A 7 -3.93 11.39 -4.95
N MET A 8 -3.92 10.43 -4.01
CA MET A 8 -4.55 10.61 -2.70
C MET A 8 -3.92 11.79 -1.96
N ASN A 9 -2.59 11.96 -2.01
CA ASN A 9 -1.92 13.10 -1.41
C ASN A 9 -2.34 14.46 -2.00
N TRP A 10 -2.81 14.48 -3.25
CA TRP A 10 -3.37 15.69 -3.87
C TRP A 10 -4.81 15.99 -3.44
N LEU A 11 -5.58 14.94 -3.11
CA LEU A 11 -6.98 15.03 -2.67
C LEU A 11 -7.14 15.16 -1.14
N SER A 12 -6.14 14.72 -0.38
CA SER A 12 -6.16 14.71 1.09
C SER A 12 -5.87 16.09 1.69
N PRO A 13 -6.34 16.36 2.92
CA PRO A 13 -5.95 17.55 3.66
C PRO A 13 -4.43 17.63 3.79
N LYS A 14 -3.86 18.83 3.61
CA LYS A 14 -2.41 19.05 3.65
C LYS A 14 -1.77 18.74 5.01
N ASP A 15 -2.59 18.57 6.04
CA ASP A 15 -2.16 18.39 7.43
C ASP A 15 -1.68 16.96 7.73
N ASN A 16 -2.01 15.99 6.86
CA ASN A 16 -1.53 14.61 7.00
C ASN A 16 -1.27 13.96 5.63
N PRO A 17 -0.16 14.32 4.96
CA PRO A 17 0.18 13.77 3.66
C PRO A 17 0.56 12.29 3.75
N ILE A 18 0.05 11.49 2.80
CA ILE A 18 0.37 10.06 2.73
C ILE A 18 1.74 9.88 2.09
N ASN A 19 2.63 9.15 2.76
CA ASN A 19 3.93 8.79 2.18
C ASN A 19 3.73 7.90 0.94
N PRO A 20 4.17 8.31 -0.27
CA PRO A 20 3.98 7.53 -1.49
C PRO A 20 4.56 6.12 -1.43
N MET A 21 5.61 5.88 -0.63
CA MET A 21 6.22 4.55 -0.46
C MET A 21 5.22 3.51 0.08
N ILE A 22 4.25 3.94 0.89
CA ILE A 22 3.17 3.11 1.41
C ILE A 22 2.31 2.54 0.27
N GLY A 23 2.19 3.29 -0.84
CA GLY A 23 1.50 2.82 -2.03
C GLY A 23 2.14 1.60 -2.69
N ALA A 24 3.43 1.33 -2.44
CA ALA A 24 4.10 0.11 -2.90
C ALA A 24 3.79 -1.10 -2.00
N ALA A 25 3.48 -0.88 -0.72
CA ALA A 25 3.09 -1.96 0.21
C ALA A 25 1.73 -2.59 -0.14
N GLY A 26 0.95 -1.98 -1.02
CA GLY A 26 -0.35 -2.49 -1.48
C GLY A 26 -0.30 -3.77 -2.33
N VAL A 27 0.90 -4.26 -2.68
CA VAL A 27 1.07 -5.58 -3.30
C VAL A 27 0.83 -6.65 -2.23
N SER A 28 -0.03 -7.63 -2.53
CA SER A 28 -0.55 -8.68 -1.63
C SER A 28 0.48 -9.74 -1.16
N ALA A 29 1.75 -9.36 -1.08
CA ALA A 29 2.82 -10.18 -0.52
C ALA A 29 2.95 -9.92 0.99
N VAL A 30 2.01 -10.44 1.78
CA VAL A 30 2.02 -10.30 3.25
C VAL A 30 3.06 -11.27 3.86
N PRO A 31 3.94 -10.83 4.79
CA PRO A 31 4.21 -9.47 5.26
C PRO A 31 5.35 -8.76 4.50
N ASP A 32 5.89 -9.37 3.45
CA ASP A 32 7.15 -8.97 2.81
C ASP A 32 7.09 -7.59 2.13
N SER A 33 6.02 -7.26 1.39
CA SER A 33 5.90 -5.95 0.73
C SER A 33 5.92 -4.78 1.73
N ALA A 34 5.36 -4.95 2.93
CA ALA A 34 5.43 -3.96 4.00
C ALA A 34 6.84 -3.88 4.62
N ARG A 35 7.57 -4.99 4.72
CA ARG A 35 8.96 -5.02 5.20
C ARG A 35 9.92 -4.38 4.20
N VAL A 36 9.73 -4.57 2.91
CA VAL A 36 10.52 -3.91 1.86
C VAL A 36 10.35 -2.39 1.94
N VAL A 37 9.11 -1.91 2.11
CA VAL A 37 8.83 -0.48 2.30
C VAL A 37 9.45 0.06 3.60
N GLN A 38 9.40 -0.70 4.69
CA GLN A 38 10.10 -0.35 5.94
C GLN A 38 11.61 -0.21 5.72
N ASN A 39 12.24 -1.18 5.07
CA ASN A 39 13.68 -1.17 4.81
C ASN A 39 14.09 -0.01 3.87
N MET A 40 13.25 0.32 2.89
CA MET A 40 13.46 1.47 2.00
C MET A 40 13.31 2.78 2.77
N GLY A 41 12.27 2.92 3.61
CA GLY A 41 12.07 4.10 4.42
C GLY A 41 13.17 4.35 5.44
N LEU A 42 13.67 3.29 6.10
CA LEU A 42 14.80 3.39 7.02
C LEU A 42 16.13 3.77 6.35
N LYS A 43 16.28 3.47 5.05
CA LYS A 43 17.46 3.90 4.27
C LYS A 43 17.42 5.40 3.96
N GLU A 44 16.23 5.95 3.74
CA GLU A 44 16.03 7.38 3.48
C GLU A 44 16.03 8.17 4.80
N ASP A 45 15.36 7.66 5.84
CA ASP A 45 15.28 8.26 7.17
C ASP A 45 15.21 7.15 8.25
N PRO A 46 16.27 6.99 9.07
CA PRO A 46 16.34 5.97 10.12
C PRO A 46 15.26 6.09 11.21
N THR A 47 14.59 7.23 11.32
CA THR A 47 13.51 7.47 12.30
C THR A 47 12.12 7.18 11.73
N ASN A 48 12.02 6.96 10.41
CA ASN A 48 10.75 6.79 9.71
C ASN A 48 10.29 5.32 9.71
N HIS A 49 9.55 4.95 10.75
CA HIS A 49 8.99 3.60 10.91
C HIS A 49 7.63 3.46 10.22
N LEU A 50 7.64 2.87 9.03
CA LEU A 50 6.48 2.70 8.14
C LEU A 50 5.78 1.34 8.31
N LEU A 51 6.40 0.34 8.92
CA LEU A 51 5.89 -1.04 8.94
C LEU A 51 4.45 -1.12 9.46
N MET A 52 4.16 -0.48 10.60
CA MET A 52 2.84 -0.51 11.22
C MET A 52 1.77 0.13 10.34
N HIS A 53 2.13 1.18 9.60
CA HIS A 53 1.21 1.89 8.73
C HIS A 53 1.06 1.22 7.35
N ALA A 54 2.15 0.65 6.83
CA ALA A 54 2.22 -0.04 5.55
C ALA A 54 1.48 -1.40 5.54
N MET A 55 1.19 -1.97 6.71
CA MET A 55 0.38 -3.19 6.81
C MET A 55 -1.07 -2.98 6.35
N ALA A 56 -1.66 -1.81 6.57
CA ALA A 56 -3.04 -1.55 6.15
C ALA A 56 -3.22 -1.65 4.61
N PRO A 57 -2.38 -1.00 3.78
CA PRO A 57 -2.40 -1.22 2.33
C PRO A 57 -2.07 -2.67 1.93
N ASN A 58 -1.19 -3.36 2.65
CA ASN A 58 -0.85 -4.74 2.32
C ASN A 58 -2.07 -5.68 2.48
N VAL A 59 -2.79 -5.54 3.59
CA VAL A 59 -4.05 -6.27 3.81
C VAL A 59 -5.12 -5.88 2.80
N SER A 60 -5.23 -4.59 2.43
CA SER A 60 -6.18 -4.17 1.40
C SER A 60 -5.85 -4.76 0.02
N GLY A 61 -4.58 -4.98 -0.29
CA GLY A 61 -4.14 -5.68 -1.50
C GLY A 61 -4.64 -7.13 -1.57
N VAL A 62 -4.62 -7.86 -0.45
CA VAL A 62 -5.15 -9.24 -0.37
C VAL A 62 -6.65 -9.25 -0.63
N ILE A 63 -7.40 -8.36 0.03
CA ILE A 63 -8.86 -8.24 -0.13
C ILE A 63 -9.19 -7.85 -1.58
N GLY A 64 -8.49 -6.85 -2.13
CA GLY A 64 -8.69 -6.39 -3.50
C GLY A 64 -8.42 -7.48 -4.53
N SER A 65 -7.43 -8.34 -4.29
CA SER A 65 -7.13 -9.49 -5.16
C SER A 65 -8.28 -10.51 -5.14
N ALA A 66 -8.84 -10.80 -3.97
CA ALA A 66 -9.98 -11.71 -3.85
C ALA A 66 -11.24 -11.15 -4.54
N VAL A 67 -11.51 -9.85 -4.38
CA VAL A 67 -12.63 -9.17 -5.06
C VAL A 67 -12.45 -9.20 -6.58
N ALA A 68 -11.26 -8.88 -7.08
CA ALA A 68 -10.97 -8.91 -8.51
C ALA A 68 -11.13 -10.33 -9.10
N ALA A 69 -10.66 -11.35 -8.38
CA ALA A 69 -10.85 -12.74 -8.77
C ALA A 69 -12.34 -13.14 -8.79
N GLY A 70 -13.12 -12.74 -7.78
CA GLY A 70 -14.55 -13.01 -7.71
C GLY A 70 -15.34 -12.34 -8.85
N ILE A 71 -15.01 -11.09 -9.18
CA ILE A 71 -15.62 -10.38 -10.30
C ILE A 71 -15.26 -11.06 -11.63
N MET A 72 -13.98 -11.41 -11.84
CA MET A 72 -13.57 -12.12 -13.05
C MET A 72 -14.29 -13.46 -13.20
N LEU A 73 -14.40 -14.24 -12.13
CA LEU A 73 -15.15 -15.50 -12.14
C LEU A 73 -16.63 -15.26 -12.50
N SER A 74 -17.26 -14.22 -11.95
CA SER A 74 -18.66 -13.88 -12.25
C SER A 74 -18.91 -13.41 -13.69
N PHE A 75 -17.88 -12.95 -14.40
CA PHE A 75 -18.00 -12.60 -15.82
C PHE A 75 -17.71 -13.78 -16.75
N LEU A 76 -17.03 -14.81 -16.25
CA LEU A 76 -16.55 -15.94 -17.04
C LEU A 76 -17.42 -17.19 -16.88
N LEU A 77 -18.13 -17.31 -15.76
CA LEU A 77 -19.22 -18.26 -15.48
C LEU A 77 -20.58 -17.59 -15.66
#